data_AF-A0A9D9ISA2-F1
#
_entry.id   AF-A0A9D9ISA2-F1
#
_cell.length_a   1.000
_cell.length_b   1.000
_cell.length_c   1.000
_cell.angle_alpha   90.00
_cell.angle_beta   90.00
_cell.angle_gamma   90.00
#
_symmetry.space_group_name_H-M   'P 1'
#
loop_
_entity.id
_entity.type
_entity.pdbx_description
1 polymer ?
#
loop_
_entity_poly.entity_id
_entity_poly.type
_entity_poly.pdbx_seq_one_letter_code
_entity_poly.pdbx_strand_id
1 'polypeptide(L)'
;MNEFGKLIKWVLGIALGIYLVSLIFYSEDSDYDSEVRNSGLDSSVWQVERYLKNNLKDPDSYESIEWSAVNEMENGNGYYVRHKYRAKNSFGGYVIENKMFFLDINGNVTYTVDY
;
A
#
# COMPACT_ATOMS: atom_id res chain seq x y z
N MET A 1 -37.41 -37.03 10.22
CA MET A 1 -37.01 -35.64 9.87
C MET A 1 -37.36 -35.43 8.41
N ASN A 2 -38.24 -34.48 8.09
CA ASN A 2 -38.70 -34.22 6.73
C ASN A 2 -37.56 -33.60 5.89
N GLU A 3 -37.60 -33.82 4.58
CA GLU A 3 -36.59 -33.30 3.62
C GLU A 3 -36.39 -31.78 3.77
N PHE A 4 -37.45 -31.05 4.13
CA PHE A 4 -37.42 -29.62 4.44
C PHE A 4 -36.47 -29.26 5.60
N GLY A 5 -36.47 -30.04 6.68
CA GLY A 5 -35.59 -29.81 7.84
C GLY A 5 -34.12 -30.16 7.57
N LYS A 6 -33.84 -31.04 6.60
CA LYS A 6 -32.46 -31.29 6.13
C LYS A 6 -31.95 -30.08 5.33
N LEU A 7 -32.78 -29.56 4.42
CA LEU A 7 -32.44 -28.44 3.54
C LEU A 7 -32.05 -27.18 4.34
N ILE A 8 -32.80 -26.85 5.41
CA ILE A 8 -32.50 -25.70 6.27
C ILE A 8 -31.13 -25.82 6.95
N LYS A 9 -30.77 -27.01 7.45
CA LYS A 9 -29.47 -27.24 8.10
C LYS A 9 -28.30 -27.06 7.13
N TRP A 10 -28.45 -27.50 5.88
CA TRP A 10 -27.44 -27.29 4.83
C TRP A 10 -27.25 -25.81 4.49
N VAL A 11 -28.35 -25.06 4.33
CA VAL A 11 -28.30 -23.63 4.03
C VAL A 11 -27.65 -22.84 5.18
N LEU A 12 -28.00 -23.15 6.44
CA LEU A 12 -27.39 -22.52 7.61
C LEU A 12 -25.89 -22.83 7.73
N GLY A 13 -25.48 -24.07 7.41
CA GLY A 13 -24.06 -24.45 7.39
C GLY A 13 -23.25 -23.70 6.32
N ILE A 14 -23.81 -23.54 5.12
CA ILE A 14 -23.18 -22.77 4.03
C ILE A 14 -23.07 -21.29 4.40
N ALA A 15 -24.14 -20.69 4.93
CA ALA A 15 -24.13 -19.29 5.35
C ALA A 15 -23.10 -19.02 6.47
N LEU A 16 -22.98 -19.93 7.44
CA LEU A 16 -21.96 -19.85 8.49
C LEU A 16 -20.55 -20.00 7.91
N GLY A 17 -20.34 -20.91 6.95
CA GLY A 17 -19.07 -21.05 6.26
C GLY A 17 -18.66 -19.78 5.51
N ILE A 18 -19.59 -19.16 4.77
CA ILE A 18 -19.36 -17.88 4.09
C ILE A 18 -19.02 -16.77 5.09
N TYR A 19 -19.74 -16.71 6.22
CA TYR A 19 -19.47 -15.74 7.27
C TYR A 19 -18.08 -15.91 7.89
N LEU A 20 -17.68 -17.15 8.21
CA LEU A 20 -16.35 -17.44 8.74
C LEU A 20 -15.23 -17.13 7.73
N VAL A 21 -15.46 -17.43 6.45
CA VAL A 21 -14.54 -17.06 5.38
C VAL A 21 -14.43 -15.54 5.23
N SER A 22 -15.55 -14.81 5.33
CA SER A 22 -15.55 -13.34 5.29
C SER A 22 -14.79 -12.71 6.46
N LEU A 23 -14.80 -13.33 7.64
CA LEU A 23 -14.01 -12.88 8.80
C LEU A 23 -12.50 -13.02 8.56
N ILE A 24 -12.07 -14.09 7.88
CA ILE A 24 -10.67 -14.29 7.51
C ILE A 24 -10.23 -13.21 6.52
N PHE A 25 -11.04 -12.94 5.49
CA PHE A 25 -10.74 -11.88 4.51
C PHE A 25 -10.80 -10.47 5.10
N TYR A 26 -11.57 -10.24 6.17
CA TYR A 26 -11.62 -8.93 6.85
C TYR A 26 -10.36 -8.62 7.68
N SER A 27 -9.52 -9.63 7.97
CA SER A 27 -8.36 -9.47 8.86
C SER A 27 -7.07 -9.06 8.16
N GLU A 28 -7.13 -8.67 6.90
CA GLU A 28 -5.95 -8.33 6.09
C GLU A 28 -5.94 -6.82 5.76
N ASP A 29 -5.65 -5.98 6.76
CA ASP A 29 -5.01 -4.68 6.49
C ASP A 29 -3.92 -4.47 7.54
N SER A 30 -2.75 -4.94 7.13
CA SER A 30 -1.51 -5.07 7.89
C SER A 30 -0.93 -3.73 8.31
N ASP A 31 -0.60 -3.64 9.61
CA ASP A 31 0.46 -2.82 10.22
C ASP A 31 0.74 -1.46 9.54
N TYR A 32 -0.08 -0.47 9.88
CA TYR A 32 0.20 0.92 9.53
C TYR A 32 1.44 1.39 10.31
N ASP A 33 2.63 1.34 9.69
CA ASP A 33 3.81 1.98 10.28
C ASP A 33 3.58 3.50 10.25
N SER A 34 3.23 4.05 11.41
CA SER A 34 2.99 5.48 11.58
C SER A 34 4.28 6.31 11.47
N GLU A 35 5.44 5.68 11.64
CA GLU A 35 6.73 6.37 11.64
C GLU A 35 7.28 6.50 10.21
N VAL A 36 7.81 7.68 9.87
CA VAL A 36 8.45 7.89 8.56
C VAL A 36 9.89 7.39 8.64
N ARG A 37 10.11 6.17 8.16
CA ARG A 37 11.43 5.53 8.15
C ARG A 37 11.52 4.53 7.00
N ASN A 38 12.75 4.14 6.68
CA ASN A 38 12.97 3.00 5.80
C ASN A 38 12.63 1.69 6.53
N SER A 39 11.91 0.80 5.86
CA SER A 39 11.68 -0.58 6.26
C SER A 39 13.01 -1.32 6.41
N GLY A 40 13.14 -2.09 7.49
CA GLY A 40 14.34 -2.89 7.74
C GLY A 40 14.51 -4.08 6.79
N LEU A 41 13.48 -4.45 6.02
CA LEU A 41 13.51 -5.61 5.14
C LEU A 41 14.00 -5.27 3.73
N ASP A 42 13.55 -4.15 3.19
CA ASP A 42 13.72 -3.78 1.77
C ASP A 42 13.99 -2.28 1.56
N SER A 43 14.18 -1.53 2.64
CA SER A 43 14.40 -0.06 2.64
C SER A 43 13.23 0.76 2.12
N SER A 44 12.05 0.17 1.88
CA SER A 44 10.87 0.90 1.43
C SER A 44 10.39 1.94 2.44
N VAL A 45 9.67 2.96 1.99
CA VAL A 45 9.01 3.93 2.88
C VAL A 45 7.52 3.83 2.65
N TRP A 46 6.81 3.23 3.62
CA TRP A 46 5.40 2.86 3.50
C TRP A 46 4.50 4.04 3.08
N GLN A 47 4.77 5.23 3.59
CA GLN A 47 4.02 6.45 3.24
C GLN A 47 4.12 6.79 1.76
N VAL A 48 5.31 6.60 1.16
CA VAL A 48 5.55 6.84 -0.26
C VAL A 48 4.92 5.73 -1.10
N GLU A 49 5.02 4.46 -0.67
CA GLU A 49 4.33 3.36 -1.35
C GLU A 49 2.81 3.55 -1.37
N ARG A 50 2.22 3.93 -0.24
CA ARG A 50 0.80 4.29 -0.13
C ARG A 50 0.45 5.44 -1.06
N TYR A 51 1.28 6.48 -1.12
CA TYR A 51 1.09 7.59 -2.05
C TYR A 51 1.10 7.10 -3.51
N LEU A 52 2.07 6.26 -3.89
CA LEU A 52 2.17 5.72 -5.24
C LEU A 52 0.98 4.82 -5.58
N LYS A 53 0.56 3.95 -4.67
CA LYS A 53 -0.65 3.11 -4.82
C LYS A 53 -1.90 3.94 -5.12
N ASN A 54 -2.00 5.14 -4.55
CA ASN A 54 -3.14 6.03 -4.74
C ASN A 54 -3.03 6.97 -5.95
N ASN A 55 -1.84 7.16 -6.53
CA ASN A 55 -1.59 8.20 -7.54
C ASN A 55 -1.09 7.66 -8.89
N LEU A 56 -0.55 6.45 -8.95
CA LEU A 56 -0.12 5.82 -10.21
C LEU A 56 -1.33 5.48 -11.09
N LYS A 57 -1.11 5.47 -12.41
CA LYS A 57 -2.16 5.13 -13.38
C LYS A 57 -2.52 3.66 -13.36
N ASP A 58 -1.53 2.81 -13.14
CA ASP A 58 -1.68 1.37 -12.92
C ASP A 58 -0.84 1.00 -11.68
N PRO A 59 -1.42 1.09 -10.48
CA PRO A 59 -0.73 0.77 -9.23
C PRO A 59 -0.13 -0.63 -9.20
N ASP A 60 -0.80 -1.61 -9.82
CA ASP A 60 -0.35 -3.01 -9.87
C ASP A 60 0.90 -3.19 -10.75
N SER A 61 1.24 -2.20 -11.57
CA SER A 61 2.46 -2.17 -12.37
C SER A 61 3.68 -1.59 -11.66
N TYR A 62 3.53 -1.11 -10.42
CA TYR A 62 4.62 -0.54 -9.63
C TYR A 62 5.68 -1.59 -9.31
N GLU A 63 6.93 -1.27 -9.64
CA GLU A 63 8.11 -2.04 -9.29
C GLU A 63 9.14 -1.10 -8.64
N SER A 64 9.42 -1.32 -7.35
CA SER A 64 10.50 -0.65 -6.62
C SER A 64 11.86 -1.00 -7.22
N ILE A 65 12.73 -0.02 -7.42
CA ILE A 65 14.10 -0.24 -7.92
C ILE A 65 15.13 0.13 -6.85
N GLU A 66 15.02 1.30 -6.23
CA GLU A 66 16.02 1.80 -5.29
C GLU A 66 15.46 2.90 -4.38
N TRP A 67 15.86 2.87 -3.10
CA TRP A 67 15.52 3.84 -2.07
C TRP A 67 16.76 4.51 -1.50
N SER A 68 16.71 5.81 -1.22
CA SER A 68 17.67 6.44 -0.30
C SER A 68 17.24 6.28 1.15
N ALA A 69 18.12 6.65 2.07
CA ALA A 69 17.73 6.91 3.45
C ALA A 69 16.66 8.02 3.50
N VAL A 70 15.72 7.89 4.45
CA VAL A 70 14.87 8.98 4.90
C VAL A 70 15.74 10.02 5.61
N ASN A 71 15.53 11.28 5.28
CA ASN A 71 16.19 12.40 5.93
C ASN A 71 15.14 13.35 6.50
N GLU A 72 15.45 13.95 7.64
CA GLU A 72 14.66 15.04 8.22
C GLU A 72 14.99 16.36 7.52
N MET A 73 13.99 17.22 7.37
CA MET A 73 14.22 18.60 6.94
C MET A 73 14.93 19.38 8.05
N GLU A 74 15.82 20.32 7.70
CA GLU A 74 16.59 21.11 8.68
C GLU A 74 15.71 21.87 9.69
N ASN A 75 14.48 22.23 9.29
CA ASN A 75 13.52 22.92 10.15
C ASN A 75 12.70 21.97 11.05
N GLY A 76 12.90 20.65 10.96
CA GLY A 76 12.18 19.63 11.71
C GLY A 76 10.71 19.44 11.31
N ASN A 77 10.25 20.06 10.22
CA ASN A 77 8.82 20.08 9.85
C ASN A 77 8.42 18.97 8.85
N GLY A 78 9.29 17.97 8.66
CA GLY A 78 8.99 16.88 7.75
C GLY A 78 10.22 16.11 7.33
N TYR A 79 10.03 15.31 6.28
CA TYR A 79 11.01 14.35 5.80
C TYR A 79 11.15 14.43 4.29
N TYR A 80 12.25 13.90 3.78
CA TYR A 80 12.39 13.65 2.36
C TYR A 80 13.13 12.34 2.10
N VAL A 81 12.76 11.70 0.99
CA VAL A 81 13.38 10.46 0.54
C VAL A 81 13.39 10.43 -0.99
N ARG A 82 14.49 9.94 -1.56
CA ARG A 82 14.60 9.65 -2.98
C ARG A 82 14.10 8.24 -3.23
N HIS A 83 13.29 8.06 -4.27
CA HIS A 83 12.88 6.75 -4.73
C HIS A 83 12.89 6.65 -6.25
N LYS A 84 13.52 5.57 -6.75
CA LYS A 84 13.47 5.17 -8.15
C LYS A 84 12.62 3.93 -8.29
N TYR A 85 11.72 3.96 -9.26
CA TYR A 85 10.76 2.90 -9.52
C TYR A 85 10.38 2.87 -10.99
N ARG A 86 9.72 1.79 -11.39
CA ARG A 86 9.11 1.62 -12.70
C ARG A 86 7.61 1.44 -12.54
N ALA A 87 6.82 2.06 -13.42
CA ALA A 87 5.38 1.87 -13.49
C ALA A 87 4.85 2.15 -14.90
N LYS A 88 3.64 1.70 -15.23
CA LYS A 88 2.99 2.06 -16.50
C LYS A 88 2.46 3.48 -16.48
N ASN A 89 2.69 4.18 -17.59
CA ASN A 89 2.10 5.48 -17.88
C ASN A 89 0.70 5.35 -18.51
N SER A 90 0.06 6.47 -18.82
CA SER A 90 -1.28 6.53 -19.44
C SER A 90 -1.38 5.86 -20.82
N PHE A 91 -0.26 5.55 -21.47
CA PHE A 91 -0.21 4.87 -22.77
C PHE A 91 0.06 3.35 -22.64
N GLY A 92 0.11 2.83 -21.40
CA GLY A 92 0.38 1.41 -21.11
C GLY A 92 1.84 1.00 -21.20
N GLY A 93 2.75 1.93 -21.53
CA GLY A 93 4.18 1.70 -21.55
C GLY A 93 4.80 1.90 -20.17
N TYR A 94 5.80 1.09 -19.84
CA TYR A 94 6.57 1.27 -18.61
C TYR A 94 7.56 2.42 -18.70
N VAL A 95 7.59 3.25 -17.66
CA VAL A 95 8.52 4.37 -17.49
C VAL A 95 9.26 4.19 -16.17
N ILE A 96 10.56 4.48 -16.18
CA ILE A 96 11.36 4.56 -14.96
C ILE A 96 11.30 6.00 -14.47
N GLU A 97 10.85 6.18 -13.24
CA GLU A 97 10.78 7.45 -12.54
C GLU A 97 11.87 7.49 -11.47
N ASN A 98 12.46 8.68 -11.29
CA ASN A 98 13.42 8.94 -10.24
C ASN A 98 13.04 10.27 -9.58
N LYS A 99 12.47 10.20 -8.37
CA LYS A 99 11.88 11.38 -7.73
C LYS A 99 12.31 11.51 -6.29
N MET A 100 12.37 12.75 -5.83
CA MET A 100 12.34 13.10 -4.41
C MET A 100 10.89 13.24 -3.95
N PHE A 101 10.57 12.61 -2.84
CA PHE A 101 9.29 12.72 -2.16
C PHE A 101 9.47 13.52 -0.88
N PHE A 102 8.66 14.55 -0.69
CA PHE A 102 8.66 15.37 0.52
C PHE A 102 7.41 15.08 1.34
N LEU A 103 7.61 14.75 2.61
CA LEU A 103 6.55 14.36 3.53
C LEU A 103 6.42 15.39 4.66
N ASP A 104 5.19 15.66 5.07
CA ASP A 104 4.94 16.41 6.31
C ASP A 104 5.27 15.56 7.55
N ILE A 105 5.17 16.17 8.75
CA ILE A 105 5.43 15.49 10.03
C ILE A 105 4.51 14.28 10.28
N ASN A 106 3.35 14.22 9.61
CA ASN A 106 2.39 13.12 9.72
C ASN A 106 2.64 12.03 8.66
N GLY A 107 3.68 12.17 7.83
CA GLY A 107 3.99 11.21 6.78
C GLY A 107 3.08 11.32 5.55
N ASN A 108 2.43 12.46 5.31
CA ASN A 108 1.72 12.70 4.06
C ASN A 108 2.69 13.25 3.02
N VAL A 109 2.76 12.63 1.83
CA VAL A 109 3.50 13.21 0.71
C VAL A 109 2.82 14.51 0.27
N THR A 110 3.55 15.62 0.34
CA THR A 110 3.04 16.97 0.03
C THR A 110 3.38 17.39 -1.39
N TYR A 111 4.57 17.05 -1.88
CA TYR A 111 4.99 17.27 -3.25
C TYR A 111 6.14 16.33 -3.65
N THR A 112 6.37 16.27 -4.97
CA THR A 112 7.46 15.49 -5.57
C THR A 112 8.23 16.34 -6.57
N VAL A 113 9.53 16.10 -6.70
CA VAL A 113 10.35 16.69 -7.78
C VAL A 113 11.16 15.59 -8.47
N ASP A 114 11.46 15.80 -9.75
CA ASP A 114 12.38 14.92 -10.49
C ASP A 114 13.80 15.08 -9.95
N TYR A 115 14.51 13.95 -9.81
CA TYR A 115 15.89 13.87 -9.33
C TYR A 115 16.89 13.65 -10.46
#